data_AF-A0A1H2DUS7-F1
#
_entry.id   AF-A0A1H2DUS7-F1
#
_cell.length_a   1.000
_cell.length_b   1.000
_cell.length_c   1.000
_cell.angle_alpha   90.00
_cell.angle_beta   90.00
_cell.angle_gamma   90.00
#
_symmetry.space_group_name_H-M   'P 1'
#
loop_
_entity.id
_entity.type
_entity.pdbx_description
1 polymer ?
#
loop_
_entity_poly.entity_id
_entity_poly.type
_entity_poly.pdbx_seq_one_letter_code
_entity_poly.pdbx_strand_id
1 'polypeptide(L)'
;MRPRGGERKVGRDGKGRFVEYENAHIYFHPATGAHAIPHGGLFEAYAERKWETGELGFPVRDFTKLADGAVMAFQGGVLYRKDGKDHHVVKGVIGQRWALEGYEKGPLGWPTSDEISNGTGGKRQAFEHGVLEWDPSGAVKKIGDAAKDLTLVNAAGIPLAVEAVDLIAA
;
A
#
# COMPACT_ATOMS: atom_id res chain seq x y z
N MET A 1 -16.23 -15.55 -18.83
CA MET A 1 -16.78 -14.79 -17.68
C MET A 1 -18.12 -14.19 -18.11
N ARG A 2 -19.21 -14.40 -17.37
CA ARG A 2 -20.54 -13.87 -17.75
C ARG A 2 -20.82 -12.52 -17.07
N PRO A 3 -21.18 -11.47 -17.82
CA PRO A 3 -21.54 -10.19 -17.23
C PRO A 3 -22.91 -10.27 -16.54
N ARG A 4 -23.06 -9.61 -15.39
CA ARG A 4 -24.36 -9.43 -14.70
C ARG A 4 -25.14 -8.23 -15.23
N GLY A 5 -24.50 -7.37 -16.04
CA GLY A 5 -25.12 -6.21 -16.67
C GLY A 5 -24.24 -5.60 -17.75
N GLY A 6 -24.73 -4.54 -18.40
CA GLY A 6 -23.99 -3.80 -19.41
C GLY A 6 -22.88 -2.90 -18.82
N GLU A 7 -22.03 -2.37 -19.69
CA GLU A 7 -21.02 -1.36 -19.34
C GLU A 7 -21.68 -0.07 -18.81
N ARG A 8 -21.16 0.46 -17.71
CA ARG A 8 -21.60 1.71 -17.08
C ARG A 8 -20.47 2.73 -17.06
N LYS A 9 -20.80 4.01 -17.25
CA LYS A 9 -19.86 5.11 -17.03
C LYS A 9 -19.64 5.31 -15.52
N VAL A 10 -18.40 5.52 -15.13
CA VAL A 10 -17.97 5.70 -13.74
C VAL A 10 -16.83 6.73 -13.64
N GLY A 11 -16.50 7.16 -12.42
CA GLY A 11 -15.48 8.19 -12.19
C GLY A 11 -15.95 9.63 -12.42
N ARG A 12 -15.32 10.57 -11.69
CA ARG A 12 -15.71 11.98 -11.65
C ARG A 12 -15.54 12.70 -12.99
N ASP A 13 -14.62 12.22 -13.84
CA ASP A 13 -14.35 12.79 -15.16
C ASP A 13 -15.21 12.17 -16.27
N GLY A 14 -16.05 11.19 -15.95
CA GLY A 14 -16.93 10.49 -16.88
C GLY A 14 -16.21 9.62 -17.92
N LYS A 15 -14.90 9.42 -17.79
CA LYS A 15 -14.08 8.63 -18.72
C LYS A 15 -13.97 7.17 -18.33
N GLY A 16 -14.21 6.86 -17.06
CA GLY A 16 -14.20 5.50 -16.55
C GLY A 16 -15.34 4.65 -17.11
N ARG A 17 -15.09 3.34 -17.19
CA ARG A 17 -16.08 2.30 -17.48
C ARG A 17 -16.00 1.21 -16.44
N PHE A 18 -17.14 0.58 -16.20
CA PHE A 18 -17.29 -0.52 -15.26
C PHE A 18 -18.22 -1.57 -15.82
N VAL A 19 -17.88 -2.84 -15.63
CA VAL A 19 -18.76 -3.99 -15.85
C VAL A 19 -18.68 -4.91 -14.64
N GLU A 20 -19.84 -5.34 -14.14
CA GLU A 20 -19.95 -6.38 -13.13
C GLU A 20 -20.09 -7.74 -13.80
N TYR A 21 -19.32 -8.72 -13.33
CA TYR A 21 -19.38 -10.11 -13.76
C TYR A 21 -19.74 -11.01 -12.58
N GLU A 22 -20.04 -12.28 -12.86
CA GLU A 22 -20.37 -13.26 -11.83
C GLU A 22 -19.36 -13.33 -10.67
N ASN A 23 -18.06 -13.20 -10.98
CA ASN A 23 -16.93 -13.42 -10.05
C ASN A 23 -15.84 -12.33 -10.10
N ALA A 24 -16.08 -11.18 -10.74
CA ALA A 24 -15.19 -10.01 -10.64
C ALA A 24 -15.91 -8.73 -11.08
N HIS A 25 -15.25 -7.62 -10.82
CA HIS A 25 -15.58 -6.31 -11.38
C HIS A 25 -14.46 -5.91 -12.33
N ILE A 26 -14.80 -5.44 -13.53
CA ILE A 26 -13.79 -4.89 -14.45
C ILE A 26 -13.97 -3.38 -14.51
N TYR A 27 -12.92 -2.66 -14.14
CA TYR A 27 -12.81 -1.23 -14.33
C TYR A 27 -11.93 -0.94 -15.54
N PHE A 28 -12.31 0.06 -16.32
CA PHE A 28 -11.46 0.64 -17.35
C PHE A 28 -11.37 2.15 -17.17
N HIS A 29 -10.19 2.70 -17.41
CA HIS A 29 -9.99 4.14 -17.57
C HIS A 29 -8.92 4.39 -18.65
N PRO A 30 -9.06 5.39 -19.54
CA PRO A 30 -8.08 5.61 -20.62
C PRO A 30 -6.63 5.80 -20.16
N ALA A 31 -6.43 6.33 -18.95
CA ALA A 31 -5.10 6.55 -18.40
C ALA A 31 -4.48 5.32 -17.71
N THR A 32 -5.28 4.29 -17.37
CA THR A 32 -4.79 3.14 -16.58
C THR A 32 -5.03 1.80 -17.27
N GLY A 33 -5.95 1.72 -18.25
CA GLY A 33 -6.32 0.48 -18.92
C GLY A 33 -7.47 -0.22 -18.21
N ALA A 34 -7.69 -1.49 -18.59
CA ALA A 34 -8.73 -2.33 -18.01
C ALA A 34 -8.13 -3.30 -16.97
N HIS A 35 -8.74 -3.37 -15.79
CA HIS A 35 -8.29 -4.20 -14.68
C HIS A 35 -9.46 -4.93 -14.04
N ALA A 36 -9.26 -6.23 -13.80
CA ALA A 36 -10.21 -7.06 -13.07
C ALA A 36 -9.92 -7.03 -11.57
N ILE A 37 -10.97 -6.85 -10.77
CA ILE A 37 -11.00 -6.95 -9.32
C ILE A 37 -11.85 -8.15 -8.94
N PRO A 38 -11.26 -9.32 -8.66
CA PRO A 38 -11.99 -10.51 -8.25
C PRO A 38 -12.80 -10.27 -6.98
N HIS A 39 -13.87 -11.04 -6.80
CA HIS A 39 -14.55 -11.12 -5.50
C HIS A 39 -13.61 -11.78 -4.48
N GLY A 40 -13.92 -11.58 -3.20
CA GLY A 40 -13.14 -12.15 -2.10
C GLY A 40 -12.55 -11.09 -1.19
N GLY A 41 -13.27 -9.99 -0.97
CA GLY A 41 -13.00 -8.99 0.06
C GLY A 41 -12.25 -7.75 -0.43
N LEU A 42 -11.48 -7.83 -1.53
CA LEU A 42 -10.72 -6.67 -2.01
C LEU A 42 -11.63 -5.65 -2.71
N PHE A 43 -12.62 -6.11 -3.47
CA PHE A 43 -13.60 -5.20 -4.06
C PHE A 43 -14.48 -4.54 -3.00
N GLU A 44 -14.86 -5.28 -1.96
CA GLU A 44 -15.64 -4.77 -0.83
C GLU A 44 -14.84 -3.71 -0.05
N ALA A 45 -13.55 -3.97 0.19
CA ALA A 45 -12.63 -2.98 0.76
C ALA A 45 -12.51 -1.71 -0.10
N TYR A 46 -12.46 -1.86 -1.43
CA TYR A 46 -12.46 -0.74 -2.36
C TYR A 46 -13.80 0.02 -2.35
N ALA A 47 -14.92 -0.69 -2.19
CA ALA A 47 -16.26 -0.13 -2.06
C ALA A 47 -16.43 0.73 -0.81
N GLU A 48 -15.94 0.26 0.34
CA GLU A 48 -15.92 1.01 1.60
C GLU A 48 -15.14 2.33 1.47
N ARG A 49 -14.15 2.35 0.58
CA ARG A 49 -13.34 3.52 0.23
C ARG A 49 -13.94 4.37 -0.89
N LYS A 50 -15.22 4.18 -1.23
CA LYS A 50 -15.97 4.92 -2.26
C LYS A 50 -15.48 4.68 -3.69
N TRP A 51 -14.93 3.50 -3.95
CA TRP A 51 -14.46 3.06 -5.27
C TRP A 51 -13.55 4.09 -5.95
N GLU A 52 -13.72 4.28 -7.26
CA GLU A 52 -12.93 5.18 -8.09
C GLU A 52 -13.18 6.67 -7.79
N THR A 53 -14.25 6.98 -7.05
CA THR A 53 -14.54 8.34 -6.60
C THR A 53 -13.88 8.69 -5.28
N GLY A 54 -13.31 7.71 -4.58
CA GLY A 54 -12.61 7.87 -3.32
C GLY A 54 -11.12 8.18 -3.46
N GLU A 55 -10.38 7.96 -2.37
CA GLU A 55 -8.95 8.28 -2.30
C GLU A 55 -8.06 7.38 -3.18
N LEU A 56 -8.53 6.16 -3.50
CA LEU A 56 -7.76 5.20 -4.28
C LEU A 56 -7.78 5.52 -5.78
N GLY A 57 -8.87 6.09 -6.31
CA GLY A 57 -9.04 6.28 -7.74
C GLY A 57 -9.14 4.95 -8.50
N PHE A 58 -8.78 4.93 -9.78
CA PHE A 58 -8.87 3.73 -10.62
C PHE A 58 -7.72 2.73 -10.33
N PRO A 59 -7.92 1.43 -10.57
CA PRO A 59 -6.83 0.47 -10.54
C PRO A 59 -5.78 0.78 -11.61
N VAL A 60 -4.51 0.47 -11.31
CA VAL A 60 -3.35 0.70 -12.21
C VAL A 60 -2.52 -0.55 -12.46
N ARG A 61 -2.78 -1.62 -11.71
CA ARG A 61 -2.17 -2.95 -11.88
C ARG A 61 -3.23 -4.01 -11.58
N ASP A 62 -3.02 -5.17 -12.15
CA ASP A 62 -3.90 -6.31 -11.90
C ASP A 62 -3.78 -6.81 -10.45
N PHE A 63 -4.87 -7.40 -10.00
CA PHE A 63 -4.99 -8.06 -8.71
C PHE A 63 -3.88 -9.10 -8.50
N THR A 64 -3.34 -9.16 -7.28
CA THR A 64 -2.38 -10.18 -6.88
C THR A 64 -2.88 -10.92 -5.64
N LYS A 65 -3.06 -12.24 -5.75
CA LYS A 65 -3.31 -13.11 -4.59
C LYS A 65 -2.00 -13.34 -3.85
N LEU A 66 -2.02 -13.18 -2.53
CA LEU A 66 -0.94 -13.56 -1.63
C LEU A 66 -1.34 -14.82 -0.84
N ALA A 67 -0.36 -15.46 -0.18
CA ALA A 67 -0.61 -16.65 0.64
C ALA A 67 -1.69 -16.38 1.69
N ASP A 68 -1.57 -15.28 2.43
CA ASP A 68 -2.46 -14.91 3.54
C ASP A 68 -3.30 -13.68 3.24
N GLY A 69 -3.54 -13.35 1.97
CA GLY A 69 -4.22 -12.11 1.62
C GLY A 69 -4.33 -11.83 0.14
N ALA A 70 -4.56 -10.58 -0.20
CA ALA A 70 -4.52 -10.07 -1.56
C ALA A 70 -4.15 -8.59 -1.56
N VAL A 71 -3.63 -8.13 -2.69
CA VAL A 71 -3.26 -6.72 -2.92
C VAL A 71 -3.70 -6.28 -4.30
N MET A 72 -4.01 -4.99 -4.42
CA MET A 72 -4.15 -4.34 -5.71
C MET A 72 -3.66 -2.90 -5.66
N ALA A 73 -2.97 -2.46 -6.70
CA ALA A 73 -2.51 -1.09 -6.83
C ALA A 73 -3.55 -0.23 -7.55
N PHE A 74 -3.79 0.95 -6.99
CA PHE A 74 -4.64 2.01 -7.52
C PHE A 74 -3.83 3.30 -7.67
N GLN A 75 -4.40 4.31 -8.34
CA GLN A 75 -3.75 5.61 -8.54
C GLN A 75 -3.31 6.26 -7.21
N GLY A 76 -4.10 6.11 -6.15
CA GLY A 76 -3.88 6.73 -4.86
C GLY A 76 -3.09 5.89 -3.83
N GLY A 77 -2.72 4.65 -4.17
CA GLY A 77 -2.02 3.76 -3.26
C GLY A 77 -2.27 2.27 -3.54
N VAL A 78 -1.72 1.41 -2.69
CA VAL A 78 -1.89 -0.04 -2.78
C VAL A 78 -2.77 -0.50 -1.62
N LEU A 79 -3.90 -1.13 -1.95
CA LEU A 79 -4.81 -1.70 -0.97
C LEU A 79 -4.36 -3.11 -0.64
N TYR A 80 -4.02 -3.35 0.63
CA TYR A 80 -3.71 -4.66 1.17
C TYR A 80 -4.88 -5.18 1.99
N ARG A 81 -5.25 -6.44 1.75
CA ARG A 81 -6.26 -7.15 2.53
C ARG A 81 -5.66 -8.47 3.01
N LYS A 82 -5.49 -8.63 4.33
CA LYS A 82 -5.09 -9.91 4.92
C LYS A 82 -6.33 -10.77 5.18
N ASP A 83 -6.24 -12.07 4.94
CA ASP A 83 -7.35 -13.01 5.15
C ASP A 83 -7.78 -12.98 6.64
N GLY A 84 -9.07 -12.76 6.90
CA GLY A 84 -9.61 -12.68 8.26
C GLY A 84 -9.24 -11.42 9.07
N LYS A 85 -8.57 -10.43 8.47
CA LYS A 85 -8.32 -9.11 9.07
C LYS A 85 -8.88 -7.98 8.21
N ASP A 86 -8.76 -6.76 8.73
CA ASP A 86 -9.09 -5.52 8.03
C ASP A 86 -8.18 -5.27 6.81
N HIS A 87 -8.56 -4.27 6.01
CA HIS A 87 -7.83 -3.82 4.84
C HIS A 87 -7.24 -2.42 5.05
N HIS A 88 -6.05 -2.22 4.51
CA HIS A 88 -5.29 -0.99 4.72
C HIS A 88 -4.60 -0.53 3.43
N VAL A 89 -4.54 0.79 3.26
CA VAL A 89 -3.86 1.41 2.13
C VAL A 89 -2.44 1.78 2.53
N VAL A 90 -1.50 1.35 1.71
CA VAL A 90 -0.08 1.68 1.83
C VAL A 90 0.30 2.56 0.63
N LYS A 91 0.92 3.72 0.90
CA LYS A 91 1.30 4.71 -0.12
C LYS A 91 2.50 5.54 0.33
N GLY A 92 2.88 6.53 -0.47
CA GLY A 92 3.85 7.55 -0.08
C GLY A 92 5.22 7.00 0.33
N VAL A 93 5.91 7.74 1.20
CA VAL A 93 7.27 7.44 1.65
C VAL A 93 7.29 6.25 2.61
N ILE A 94 6.27 6.09 3.46
CA ILE A 94 6.14 4.94 4.36
C ILE A 94 6.05 3.65 3.55
N GLY A 95 5.18 3.60 2.54
CA GLY A 95 5.03 2.44 1.67
C GLY A 95 6.30 2.10 0.89
N GLN A 96 7.03 3.11 0.41
CA GLN A 96 8.33 2.90 -0.23
C GLN A 96 9.36 2.30 0.73
N ARG A 97 9.42 2.79 1.98
CA ARG A 97 10.33 2.24 2.99
C ARG A 97 9.97 0.81 3.34
N TRP A 98 8.69 0.52 3.58
CA TRP A 98 8.21 -0.84 3.88
C TRP A 98 8.46 -1.81 2.72
N ALA A 99 8.30 -1.36 1.48
CA ALA A 99 8.62 -2.14 0.28
C ALA A 99 10.11 -2.53 0.22
N LEU A 100 11.03 -1.60 0.53
CA LEU A 100 12.46 -1.87 0.60
C LEU A 100 12.84 -2.88 1.69
N GLU A 101 11.99 -3.05 2.70
CA GLU A 101 12.19 -4.00 3.80
C GLU A 101 11.47 -5.34 3.56
N GLY A 102 10.96 -5.59 2.35
CA GLY A 102 10.38 -6.88 1.97
C GLY A 102 8.85 -6.98 2.13
N TYR A 103 8.15 -5.84 2.16
CA TYR A 103 6.69 -5.78 2.22
C TYR A 103 6.11 -6.60 3.40
N GLU A 104 5.01 -7.32 3.18
CA GLU A 104 4.31 -8.10 4.20
C GLU A 104 5.10 -9.30 4.71
N LYS A 105 6.16 -9.69 3.99
CA LYS A 105 7.11 -10.75 4.37
C LYS A 105 8.30 -10.21 5.15
N GLY A 106 8.42 -8.88 5.22
CA GLY A 106 9.47 -8.18 5.94
C GLY A 106 9.27 -8.18 7.45
N PRO A 107 10.23 -7.60 8.20
CA PRO A 107 10.22 -7.60 9.67
C PRO A 107 9.06 -6.82 10.28
N LEU A 108 8.43 -5.91 9.53
CA LEU A 108 7.25 -5.17 9.99
C LEU A 108 5.95 -5.97 9.86
N GLY A 109 5.90 -6.97 8.97
CA GLY A 109 4.69 -7.72 8.64
C GLY A 109 3.65 -6.90 7.87
N TRP A 110 2.39 -7.29 7.98
CA TRP A 110 1.27 -6.65 7.27
C TRP A 110 0.92 -5.28 7.87
N PRO A 111 0.35 -4.34 7.09
CA PRO A 111 -0.22 -3.12 7.64
C PRO A 111 -1.41 -3.46 8.56
N THR A 112 -1.59 -2.67 9.62
CA THR A 112 -2.69 -2.79 10.60
C THR A 112 -3.43 -1.46 10.80
N SER A 113 -3.03 -0.43 10.07
CA SER A 113 -3.76 0.84 9.96
C SER A 113 -3.53 1.44 8.57
N ASP A 114 -4.36 2.41 8.21
CA ASP A 114 -4.00 3.36 7.16
C ASP A 114 -2.93 4.36 7.66
N GLU A 115 -2.33 5.12 6.76
CA GLU A 115 -1.52 6.29 7.12
C GLU A 115 -2.38 7.36 7.79
N ILE A 116 -2.00 7.78 9.00
CA ILE A 116 -2.63 8.87 9.74
C ILE A 116 -1.65 10.02 9.96
N SER A 117 -2.15 11.22 10.26
CA SER A 117 -1.31 12.34 10.68
C SER A 117 -0.61 12.00 12.01
N ASN A 118 0.67 12.33 12.14
CA ASN A 118 1.41 12.23 13.41
C ASN A 118 1.39 13.55 14.22
N GLY A 119 0.75 14.61 13.71
CA GLY A 119 0.66 15.91 14.38
C GLY A 119 1.84 16.87 14.14
N THR A 120 2.90 16.45 13.44
CA THR A 120 4.07 17.30 13.13
C THR A 120 4.13 17.74 11.65
N GLY A 121 3.04 17.53 10.90
CA GLY A 121 3.03 17.60 9.44
C GLY A 121 3.45 16.30 8.75
N GLY A 122 3.94 15.33 9.53
CA GLY A 122 4.29 13.98 9.09
C GLY A 122 3.11 13.01 9.00
N LYS A 123 3.45 11.74 8.81
CA LYS A 123 2.52 10.60 8.72
C LYS A 123 3.04 9.44 9.54
N ARG A 124 2.14 8.60 10.04
CA ARG A 124 2.49 7.32 10.67
C ARG A 124 1.54 6.22 10.23
N GLN A 125 2.06 5.00 10.16
CA GLN A 125 1.28 3.80 9.84
C GLN A 125 1.73 2.65 10.73
N ALA A 126 0.77 1.91 11.26
CA ALA A 126 1.01 0.71 12.04
C ALA A 126 1.07 -0.54 11.15
N PHE A 127 1.93 -1.46 11.56
CA PHE A 127 2.13 -2.79 10.99
C PHE A 127 2.09 -3.82 12.12
N GLU A 128 2.07 -5.11 11.79
CA GLU A 128 1.95 -6.20 12.77
C GLU A 128 3.04 -6.18 13.84
N HIS A 129 4.26 -5.77 13.47
CA HIS A 129 5.43 -5.82 14.36
C HIS A 129 6.07 -4.46 14.61
N GLY A 130 5.41 -3.37 14.22
CA GLY A 130 5.95 -2.03 14.46
C GLY A 130 5.16 -0.91 13.79
N VAL A 131 5.75 0.27 13.80
CA VAL A 131 5.20 1.50 13.22
C VAL A 131 6.29 2.15 12.38
N LEU A 132 5.92 2.64 11.21
CA LEU A 132 6.72 3.59 10.46
C LEU A 132 6.12 4.98 10.61
N GLU A 133 6.97 5.96 10.91
CA GLU A 133 6.61 7.37 10.98
C GLU A 133 7.50 8.16 10.04
N TRP A 134 6.89 8.87 9.10
CA TRP A 134 7.55 9.78 8.18
C TRP A 134 7.44 11.22 8.69
N ASP A 135 8.54 11.95 8.61
CA ASP A 135 8.62 13.37 8.92
C ASP A 135 8.81 14.21 7.63
N PRO A 136 8.31 15.47 7.57
CA PRO A 136 8.47 16.34 6.40
C PRO A 136 9.93 16.57 5.97
N SER A 137 10.91 16.36 6.84
CA SER A 137 12.34 16.34 6.48
C SER A 137 12.74 15.21 5.51
N GLY A 138 11.86 14.22 5.30
CA GLY A 138 12.13 13.02 4.53
C GLY A 138 12.57 11.82 5.36
N ALA A 139 12.84 12.01 6.65
CA ALA A 139 13.22 10.93 7.56
C ALA A 139 12.06 9.96 7.80
N VAL A 140 12.37 8.67 7.89
CA VAL A 140 11.42 7.63 8.33
C VAL A 140 11.97 6.94 9.58
N LYS A 141 11.22 7.03 10.68
CA LYS A 141 11.52 6.39 11.95
C LYS A 141 10.74 5.09 12.08
N LYS A 142 11.42 4.01 12.45
CA LYS A 142 10.81 2.73 12.82
C LYS A 142 10.68 2.62 14.34
N ILE A 143 9.53 2.16 14.82
CA ILE A 143 9.21 2.02 16.25
C ILE A 143 8.63 0.63 16.50
N GLY A 144 8.96 -0.01 17.62
CA GLY A 144 8.42 -1.33 18.03
C GLY A 144 9.41 -2.48 17.86
N ASP A 145 8.91 -3.71 17.83
CA ASP A 145 9.75 -4.91 17.78
C ASP A 145 10.59 -4.97 16.49
N ALA A 146 10.04 -4.52 15.37
CA ALA A 146 10.78 -4.38 14.11
C ALA A 146 11.92 -3.35 14.19
N ALA A 147 11.93 -2.46 15.20
CA ALA A 147 13.01 -1.52 15.47
C ALA A 147 14.12 -2.09 16.37
N LYS A 148 13.96 -3.32 16.88
CA LYS A 148 15.00 -3.98 17.70
C LYS A 148 16.18 -4.46 16.85
N ASP A 149 15.97 -4.67 15.55
CA ASP A 149 17.03 -4.98 14.60
C ASP A 149 17.62 -3.69 13.99
N LEU A 150 18.06 -2.79 14.87
CA LEU A 150 18.89 -1.64 14.55
C LEU A 150 20.37 -1.98 14.70
N THR A 151 20.79 -3.20 14.34
CA THR A 151 22.22 -3.54 14.23
C THR A 151 22.82 -2.79 13.04
N LEU A 152 22.84 -1.47 13.14
CA LEU A 152 23.77 -0.58 12.48
C LEU A 152 25.16 -0.85 13.05
N VAL A 153 25.58 -2.07 13.35
CA VAL A 153 26.92 -2.34 13.86
C VAL A 153 27.53 -3.54 13.17
N ASN A 154 28.82 -3.46 12.81
CA ASN A 154 29.52 -4.63 12.26
C ASN A 154 29.73 -5.70 13.36
N ALA A 155 30.35 -6.83 13.01
CA ALA A 155 30.64 -7.94 13.94
C ALA A 155 31.51 -7.54 15.16
N ALA A 156 32.09 -6.33 15.16
CA ALA A 156 32.84 -5.75 16.27
C ALA A 156 32.06 -4.69 17.06
N GLY A 157 30.77 -4.45 16.77
CA GLY A 157 29.93 -3.49 17.50
C GLY A 157 30.07 -2.03 17.04
N ILE A 158 30.64 -1.78 15.84
CA ILE A 158 30.90 -0.42 15.33
C ILE A 158 29.76 0.09 14.44
N PRO A 159 29.20 1.30 14.69
CA PRO A 159 28.14 1.91 13.88
C PRO A 159 28.36 1.93 12.35
N LEU A 160 27.57 1.20 11.56
CA LEU A 160 27.58 1.16 10.07
C LEU A 160 27.16 2.49 9.41
N ALA A 161 26.55 3.41 10.17
CA ALA A 161 26.14 4.73 9.67
C ALA A 161 27.32 5.70 9.40
N VAL A 162 28.54 5.34 9.79
CA VAL A 162 29.73 6.20 9.66
C VAL A 162 30.40 6.09 8.28
N GLU A 163 30.14 5.04 7.49
CA GLU A 163 30.79 4.88 6.18
C GLU A 163 30.14 5.65 5.02
N ALA A 164 28.97 6.28 5.24
CA ALA A 164 28.25 7.03 4.20
C ALA A 164 28.52 8.55 4.20
N VAL A 165 29.36 9.06 5.12
CA VAL A 165 29.59 10.51 5.29
C VAL A 165 30.93 11.01 4.70
N ASP A 166 31.87 10.12 4.35
CA ASP A 166 33.20 10.53 3.87
C ASP A 166 33.38 10.57 2.33
N LEU A 167 32.31 10.76 1.55
CA LEU A 167 32.41 10.88 0.07
C LEU A 167 31.97 12.22 -0.53
N ILE A 168 31.87 13.29 0.28
CA ILE A 168 31.72 14.66 -0.24
C ILE A 168 32.74 15.59 0.45
N ALA A 169 34.03 15.29 0.30
CA ALA A 169 35.10 16.27 0.45
C ALA A 169 36.38 15.76 -0.23
N ALA A 170 36.49 15.97 -1.54
CA ALA A 170 37.76 16.16 -2.26
C ALA A 170 37.47 16.90 -3.57
#